data_AF-A0A4Q6F2V9-F1
#
_entry.id   AF-A0A4Q6F2V9-F1
#
_cell.length_a   1.000
_cell.length_b   1.000
_cell.length_c   1.000
_cell.angle_alpha   90.00
_cell.angle_beta   90.00
_cell.angle_gamma   90.00
#
_symmetry.space_group_name_H-M   'P 1'
#
loop_
_entity.id
_entity.type
_entity.pdbx_description
1 polymer ?
#
loop_
_entity_poly.entity_id
_entity_poly.type
_entity_poly.pdbx_seq_one_letter_code
_entity_poly.pdbx_strand_id
1 'polypeptide(L)'
;LKGVIFARENAAEVQTLMSVTKQHAEDFRCESFESLEGVLAFIFEGVVERNRDVLEPIKPSEYFEDFSDMTLNEGLKEIALCFAVGRHSLLLRGSPGSGKSMFASRLPSLLPSELCKHA
;
A
#
# COMPACT_ATOMS: atom_id res chain seq x y z
N LEU A 1 -12.85 -10.10 8.81
CA LEU A 1 -11.88 -8.99 8.78
C LEU A 1 -11.86 -8.46 7.35
N LYS A 2 -12.29 -7.21 7.11
CA LYS A 2 -11.92 -6.50 5.88
C LYS A 2 -10.57 -5.84 6.17
N GLY A 3 -9.50 -6.36 5.59
CA GLY A 3 -8.16 -5.91 5.91
C GLY A 3 -7.08 -6.77 5.30
N VAL A 4 -5.82 -6.37 5.50
CA VAL A 4 -4.63 -7.06 5.02
C VAL A 4 -3.64 -7.30 6.15
N ILE A 5 -3.00 -8.46 6.11
CA ILE A 5 -1.83 -8.80 6.92
C ILE A 5 -0.63 -8.80 5.97
N PHE A 6 0.45 -8.12 6.34
CA PHE A 6 1.65 -8.01 5.52
C PHE A 6 2.93 -7.99 6.34
N ALA A 7 4.08 -8.13 5.66
CA ALA A 7 5.39 -8.12 6.31
C ALA A 7 5.74 -6.70 6.81
N ARG A 8 6.31 -6.62 8.01
CA ARG A 8 6.71 -5.35 8.67
C ARG A 8 7.57 -4.44 7.78
N GLU A 9 8.43 -5.03 6.96
CA GLU A 9 9.31 -4.33 6.01
C GLU A 9 8.56 -3.50 4.96
N ASN A 10 7.30 -3.83 4.65
CA ASN A 10 6.49 -3.15 3.64
C ASN A 10 5.53 -2.10 4.26
N ALA A 11 5.69 -1.79 5.55
CA ALA A 11 4.80 -0.88 6.27
C ALA A 11 4.91 0.57 5.81
N ALA A 12 6.09 1.00 5.36
CA ALA A 12 6.27 2.36 4.86
C ALA A 12 5.45 2.61 3.59
N GLU A 13 5.42 1.65 2.66
CA GLU A 13 4.66 1.68 1.41
C GLU A 13 3.16 1.67 1.68
N VAL A 14 2.70 0.77 2.55
CA VAL A 14 1.29 0.67 2.93
C VAL A 14 0.83 1.97 3.61
N GLN A 15 1.64 2.54 4.49
CA GLN A 15 1.31 3.80 5.15
C GLN A 15 1.29 5.00 4.19
N THR A 16 2.21 5.01 3.21
CA THR A 16 2.21 6.01 2.14
C THR A 16 0.92 5.95 1.35
N LEU A 17 0.51 4.75 0.93
CA LEU A 17 -0.77 4.53 0.27
C LEU A 17 -1.92 5.09 1.13
N MET A 18 -1.98 4.72 2.41
CA MET A 18 -3.04 5.20 3.32
C MET A 18 -3.06 6.72 3.49
N SER A 19 -1.91 7.40 3.47
CA SER A 19 -1.84 8.85 3.57
C SER A 19 -2.32 9.59 2.32
N VAL A 20 -2.14 9.00 1.13
CA VAL A 20 -2.51 9.65 -0.14
C VAL A 20 -3.94 9.30 -0.59
N THR A 21 -4.48 8.17 -0.12
CA THR A 21 -5.87 7.80 -0.41
C THR A 21 -6.85 8.60 0.46
N LYS A 22 -7.41 9.68 -0.09
CA LYS A 22 -8.38 10.58 0.56
C LYS A 22 -9.78 9.97 0.85
N GLN A 23 -9.95 8.65 0.91
CA GLN A 23 -11.27 8.02 1.09
C GLN A 23 -11.31 7.06 2.27
N HIS A 24 -12.24 7.35 3.19
CA HIS A 24 -12.71 6.55 4.35
C HIS A 24 -12.15 5.12 4.41
N ALA A 25 -11.00 4.99 5.06
CA ALA A 25 -10.39 3.70 5.40
C ALA A 25 -10.94 3.14 6.72
N GLU A 26 -12.07 3.66 7.21
CA GLU A 26 -12.59 3.35 8.56
C GLU A 26 -12.90 1.85 8.76
N ASP A 27 -13.14 1.10 7.68
CA ASP A 27 -13.41 -0.34 7.70
C ASP A 27 -12.27 -1.24 7.18
N PHE A 28 -11.11 -0.67 6.79
CA PHE A 28 -10.00 -1.47 6.24
C PHE A 28 -8.81 -1.52 7.21
N ARG A 29 -8.62 -2.69 7.83
CA ARG A 29 -7.54 -2.90 8.82
C ARG A 29 -6.23 -3.31 8.13
N CYS A 30 -5.13 -2.68 8.51
CA CYS A 30 -3.79 -3.03 8.07
C CYS A 30 -2.97 -3.45 9.28
N GLU A 31 -2.53 -4.71 9.30
CA GLU A 31 -1.69 -5.25 10.36
C GLU A 31 -0.39 -5.77 9.78
N SER A 32 0.74 -5.44 10.41
CA SER A 32 2.07 -5.81 9.94
C SER A 32 2.83 -6.63 10.96
N PHE A 33 3.55 -7.66 10.52
CA PHE A 33 4.29 -8.58 11.41
C PHE A 33 5.71 -8.85 10.89
N GLU A 34 6.65 -9.07 11.81
CA GLU A 34 8.04 -9.42 11.48
C GLU A 34 8.21 -10.92 11.21
N SER A 35 7.33 -11.76 11.77
CA SER A 35 7.44 -13.21 11.68
C SER A 35 6.08 -13.89 11.53
N LEU A 36 6.10 -15.11 10.99
CA LEU A 36 4.91 -15.96 10.92
C LEU A 36 4.39 -16.31 12.33
N GLU A 37 5.27 -16.42 13.32
CA GLU A 37 4.90 -16.67 14.71
C GLU A 37 4.01 -15.54 15.26
N GLY A 38 4.36 -14.28 15.00
CA GLY A 38 3.52 -13.13 15.37
C GLY A 38 2.15 -13.15 14.69
N VAL A 39 2.09 -13.58 13.42
CA VAL A 39 0.81 -13.78 12.71
C VAL A 39 -0.04 -14.86 13.37
N LEU A 40 0.56 -16.00 13.75
CA LEU A 40 -0.15 -17.09 14.41
C LEU A 40 -0.66 -16.68 15.80
N ALA A 41 0.15 -15.99 16.60
CA ALA A 41 -0.25 -15.45 17.89
C ALA A 41 -1.42 -14.46 17.75
N PHE A 42 -1.40 -13.60 16.73
CA PHE A 42 -2.51 -12.71 16.44
C PHE A 42 -3.80 -13.45 16.07
N ILE A 43 -3.72 -14.42 15.15
CA ILE A 43 -4.90 -15.13 14.64
C ILE A 43 -5.53 -16.03 15.71
N PHE A 44 -4.72 -16.75 16.48
CA PHE A 44 -5.20 -17.78 17.40
C PHE A 44 -5.33 -17.31 18.85
N GLU A 45 -4.51 -16.36 19.28
CA GLU A 45 -4.46 -15.90 20.68
C GLU A 45 -5.00 -14.47 20.84
N GLY A 46 -5.22 -13.75 19.74
CA GLY A 46 -5.66 -12.35 19.75
C GLY A 46 -4.57 -11.39 20.27
N VAL A 47 -3.32 -11.85 20.35
CA VAL A 47 -2.18 -11.04 20.78
C VAL A 47 -1.79 -10.11 19.65
N VAL A 48 -1.94 -8.81 19.85
CA VAL A 48 -1.50 -7.79 18.89
C VAL A 48 -0.17 -7.26 19.40
N GLU A 49 0.93 -7.67 18.77
CA GLU A 49 2.22 -7.01 18.93
C GLU A 49 2.10 -5.58 18.36
N ARG A 50 1.77 -4.62 19.24
CA ARG A 50 1.76 -3.21 18.86
C ARG A 50 3.19 -2.70 18.77
N ASN A 51 3.85 -3.00 17.65
CA ASN A 51 5.08 -2.31 17.28
C ASN A 51 4.71 -0.85 16.96
N ARG A 52 4.86 0.03 17.96
CA ARG A 52 4.47 1.47 17.91
C ARG A 52 5.39 2.33 17.06
N ASP A 53 6.24 1.72 16.25
CA ASP A 53 7.04 2.45 15.29
C ASP A 53 6.12 2.86 14.14
N VAL A 54 5.42 3.98 14.36
CA VAL A 54 4.78 4.76 13.31
C VAL A 54 5.90 5.09 12.33
N LEU A 55 6.03 4.30 11.27
CA LEU A 55 6.94 4.66 10.20
C LEU A 55 6.45 5.98 9.62
N GLU A 56 7.34 6.86 9.21
CA GLU A 56 6.87 8.03 8.48
C GLU A 56 6.44 7.56 7.08
N PRO A 57 5.34 8.11 6.54
CA PRO A 57 5.03 7.93 5.12
C PRO A 57 6.26 8.28 4.30
N ILE A 58 6.51 7.49 3.27
CA ILE A 58 7.59 7.74 2.33
C ILE A 58 7.29 9.08 1.68
N LYS A 59 8.25 10.01 1.72
CA LYS A 59 8.17 11.21 0.89
C LYS A 59 8.21 10.76 -0.56
N PRO A 60 7.14 11.01 -1.35
CA PRO A 60 7.16 10.70 -2.77
C PRO A 60 8.38 11.36 -3.40
N SER A 61 9.03 10.65 -4.32
CA SER A 61 10.08 11.26 -5.11
C SER A 61 9.46 12.41 -5.93
N GLU A 62 10.18 13.52 -6.10
CA GLU A 62 9.72 14.64 -6.95
C GLU A 62 9.55 14.24 -8.43
N TYR A 63 9.99 13.04 -8.81
CA TYR A 63 9.92 12.52 -10.17
C TYR A 63 8.56 11.89 -10.51
N PHE A 64 7.72 11.55 -9.51
CA PHE A 64 6.45 10.86 -9.75
C PHE A 64 5.26 11.64 -9.16
N GLU A 65 4.17 11.70 -9.93
CA GLU A 65 2.88 12.17 -9.43
C GLU A 65 2.34 11.20 -8.38
N ASP A 66 1.69 11.74 -7.36
CA ASP A 66 0.99 10.95 -6.33
C ASP A 66 -0.48 10.70 -6.70
N PHE A 67 -1.23 10.06 -5.79
CA PHE A 67 -2.66 9.78 -5.98
C PHE A 67 -3.58 10.91 -5.48
N SER A 68 -3.05 12.07 -5.09
CA SER A 68 -3.83 13.11 -4.41
C SER A 68 -4.92 13.74 -5.27
N ASP A 69 -4.78 13.64 -6.60
CA ASP A 69 -5.69 14.12 -7.64
C ASP A 69 -6.52 12.99 -8.29
N MET A 70 -6.30 11.73 -7.91
CA MET A 70 -6.92 10.56 -8.52
C MET A 70 -7.93 9.90 -7.59
N THR A 71 -9.15 9.66 -8.08
CA THR A 71 -10.12 8.85 -7.34
C THR A 71 -9.85 7.36 -7.58
N LEU A 72 -9.47 6.65 -6.52
CA LEU A 72 -9.30 5.20 -6.56
C LEU A 72 -10.64 4.50 -6.31
N ASN A 73 -11.11 3.70 -7.28
CA ASN A 73 -12.20 2.76 -7.03
C ASN A 73 -11.70 1.58 -6.18
N GLU A 74 -12.62 0.75 -5.67
CA GLU A 74 -12.28 -0.38 -4.78
C GLU A 74 -11.24 -1.33 -5.40
N GLY A 75 -11.39 -1.70 -6.68
CA GLY A 75 -10.45 -2.59 -7.35
C GLY A 75 -9.04 -1.98 -7.52
N LEU A 76 -8.94 -0.68 -7.80
CA LEU A 76 -7.65 0.02 -7.87
C LEU A 76 -7.00 0.16 -6.49
N LYS A 77 -7.79 0.29 -5.41
CA LYS A 77 -7.26 0.26 -4.04
C LYS A 77 -6.67 -1.11 -3.71
N GLU A 78 -7.36 -2.20 -4.06
CA GLU A 78 -6.84 -3.55 -3.88
C GLU A 78 -5.55 -3.79 -4.67
N ILE A 79 -5.50 -3.33 -5.93
CA ILE A 79 -4.29 -3.43 -6.76
C ILE A 79 -3.16 -2.59 -6.18
N ALA A 80 -3.43 -1.35 -5.76
CA ALA A 80 -2.43 -0.47 -5.14
C ALA A 80 -1.88 -1.07 -3.84
N LEU A 81 -2.76 -1.67 -3.04
CA LEU A 81 -2.38 -2.35 -1.81
C LEU A 81 -1.51 -3.59 -2.08
N CYS A 82 -1.91 -4.42 -3.05
CA CYS A 82 -1.12 -5.56 -3.49
C CYS A 82 0.28 -5.13 -3.95
N PHE A 83 0.38 -4.02 -4.68
CA PHE A 83 1.65 -3.42 -5.07
C PHE A 83 2.45 -2.91 -3.87
N ALA A 84 1.83 -2.18 -2.93
CA ALA A 84 2.50 -1.68 -1.73
C ALA A 84 3.04 -2.81 -0.84
N VAL A 85 2.28 -3.91 -0.72
CA VAL A 85 2.63 -5.06 0.13
C VAL A 85 3.64 -6.00 -0.52
N GLY A 86 3.67 -6.13 -1.84
CA GLY A 86 4.44 -7.19 -2.52
C GLY A 86 5.28 -6.76 -3.71
N ARG A 87 5.17 -5.50 -4.16
CA ARG A 87 5.88 -4.94 -5.32
C ARG A 87 5.77 -5.80 -6.59
N HIS A 88 4.59 -6.35 -6.82
CA HIS A 88 4.32 -7.22 -7.97
C HIS A 88 4.18 -6.44 -9.28
N SER A 89 4.58 -7.06 -10.39
CA SER A 89 4.29 -6.55 -11.73
C SER A 89 2.79 -6.62 -12.02
N LEU A 90 2.24 -5.55 -12.61
CA LEU A 90 0.81 -5.43 -12.89
C LEU A 90 0.54 -5.36 -14.39
N LEU A 91 -0.51 -6.05 -14.84
CA LEU A 91 -1.08 -5.91 -16.18
C LEU A 91 -2.50 -5.36 -16.06
N LEU A 92 -2.69 -4.09 -16.45
CA LEU A 92 -3.98 -3.40 -16.36
C LEU A 92 -4.76 -3.52 -17.67
N ARG A 93 -5.94 -4.17 -17.64
CA ARG A 93 -6.84 -4.30 -18.79
C ARG A 93 -8.18 -3.63 -18.52
N GLY A 94 -8.70 -2.85 -19.47
CA GLY A 94 -9.99 -2.16 -19.34
C GLY A 94 -10.24 -1.18 -20.49
N SER A 95 -11.46 -0.64 -20.57
CA SER A 95 -11.89 0.29 -21.64
C SER A 95 -11.00 1.53 -21.74
N PRO A 96 -10.87 2.14 -22.93
CA PRO A 96 -10.17 3.43 -23.07
C PRO A 96 -10.73 4.49 -22.11
N GLY A 97 -9.86 5.35 -21.56
CA GLY A 97 -10.26 6.40 -20.61
C GLY A 97 -10.46 5.95 -19.15
N SER A 98 -10.33 4.66 -18.82
CA SER A 98 -10.55 4.16 -17.45
C SER A 98 -9.42 4.46 -16.44
N GLY A 99 -8.51 5.40 -16.73
CA GLY A 99 -7.45 5.80 -15.81
C GLY A 99 -6.27 4.82 -15.63
N LYS A 100 -6.12 3.77 -16.47
CA LYS A 100 -5.05 2.76 -16.34
C LYS A 100 -3.64 3.36 -16.40
N SER A 101 -3.37 4.18 -17.41
CA SER A 101 -2.07 4.82 -17.59
C SER A 101 -1.78 5.81 -16.47
N MET A 102 -2.80 6.55 -16.03
CA MET A 102 -2.73 7.48 -14.90
C MET A 102 -2.41 6.76 -13.58
N PHE A 103 -3.03 5.60 -13.34
CA PHE A 103 -2.75 4.75 -12.19
C PHE A 103 -1.33 4.19 -12.24
N ALA A 104 -0.93 3.63 -13.38
CA ALA A 104 0.39 3.01 -13.56
C ALA A 104 1.54 4.00 -13.35
N SER A 105 1.41 5.24 -13.83
CA SER A 105 2.45 6.27 -13.67
C SER A 105 2.61 6.76 -12.23
N ARG A 106 1.58 6.58 -11.38
CA ARG A 106 1.57 7.00 -9.97
C ARG A 106 2.01 5.90 -9.02
N LEU A 107 1.98 4.62 -9.41
CA LEU A 107 2.40 3.50 -8.54
C LEU A 107 3.82 3.65 -7.98
N PRO A 108 4.85 4.12 -8.73
CA PRO A 108 6.18 4.32 -8.19
C PRO A 108 6.23 5.35 -7.03
N SER A 109 5.27 6.27 -6.93
CA SER A 109 5.19 7.23 -5.81
C SER A 109 4.96 6.56 -4.45
N LEU A 110 4.51 5.29 -4.44
CA LEU A 110 4.32 4.49 -3.22
C LEU A 110 5.61 3.85 -2.71
N LEU A 111 6.69 3.86 -3.51
CA LEU A 111 7.94 3.19 -3.19
C LEU A 111 8.99 4.18 -2.62
N PRO A 112 9.94 3.69 -1.79
CA PRO A 112 11.06 4.50 -1.32
C PRO A 112 11.89 5.07 -2.48
N SER A 113 12.40 6.30 -2.32
CA SER A 113 13.18 7.02 -3.35
C SER A 113 14.38 6.24 -3.88
N GLU A 114 14.99 5.38 -3.08
CA GLU A 114 16.13 4.55 -3.46
C GLU A 114 15.76 3.45 -4.48
N LEU A 115 14.53 2.94 -4.43
CA LEU A 115 14.00 1.98 -5.41
C LEU A 115 13.57 2.67 -6.71
N CYS A 116 13.13 3.92 -6.61
CA CYS A 116 12.66 4.73 -7.74
C CYS A 116 13.75 5.10 -8.76
N LYS A 117 15.04 5.01 -8.41
CA LYS A 117 16.16 5.38 -9.31
C LYS A 117 16.36 4.43 -10.50
N HIS A 118 15.69 3.27 -10.52
CA HIS A 118 15.84 2.21 -11.51
C HIS A 118 14.51 1.70 -12.08
N ALA A 119 13.39 2.37 -11.76
CA ALA A 119 12.03 1.97 -12.12
C ALA A 119 11.58 2.55 -13.47
#